data_AF-A0A356WZB5-F1
#
_entry.id   AF-A0A356WZB5-F1
#
_cell.length_a   1.000
_cell.length_b   1.000
_cell.length_c   1.000
_cell.angle_alpha   90.00
_cell.angle_beta   90.00
_cell.angle_gamma   90.00
#
_symmetry.space_group_name_H-M   'P 1'
#
loop_
_entity.id
_entity.type
_entity.pdbx_description
1 polymer ?
#
loop_
_entity_poly.entity_id
_entity_poly.type
_entity_poly.pdbx_seq_one_letter_code
_entity_poly.pdbx_strand_id
1 'polypeptide(L)'
;PMNCPHHHRIYSNELRSYRDLPLRLAEFGSVYRYEQSGELSGLSRVRGFTQDDAHIYCTHDQLKQEIKHTIELTQFVFNTFGMPVDIRLSYRDDNEKKYGGNTEYWDRAQKEIKEVADEMGLDYKIAPGEASFYGPKIDFIIRDAIGS
;
A
#
# COMPACT_ATOMS: atom_id res chain seq x y z
N PRO A 1 11.12 3.06 11.25
CA PRO A 1 9.64 3.08 11.16
C PRO A 1 9.04 2.42 9.90
N MET A 2 9.84 2.15 8.85
CA MET A 2 9.40 1.50 7.60
C MET A 2 10.61 0.86 6.88
N ASN A 3 10.40 -0.17 6.05
CA ASN A 3 11.48 -0.87 5.32
C ASN A 3 11.80 -0.23 3.95
N CYS A 4 10.92 0.64 3.43
CA CYS A 4 11.04 1.24 2.10
C CYS A 4 12.44 1.79 1.75
N PRO A 5 13.11 2.57 2.63
CA PRO A 5 14.45 3.09 2.35
C PRO A 5 15.49 2.00 2.12
N HIS A 6 15.38 0.85 2.81
CA HIS A 6 16.31 -0.27 2.64
C HIS A 6 16.10 -0.96 1.29
N HIS A 7 14.85 -1.20 0.90
CA HIS A 7 14.52 -1.75 -0.42
C HIS A 7 14.99 -0.83 -1.56
N HIS A 8 14.87 0.49 -1.40
CA HIS A 8 15.43 1.44 -2.37
C HIS A 8 16.95 1.36 -2.48
N ARG A 9 17.66 1.07 -1.37
CA ARG A 9 19.12 0.86 -1.41
C ARG A 9 19.49 -0.43 -2.13
N ILE A 10 18.77 -1.53 -1.87
CA ILE A 10 18.93 -2.81 -2.58
C ILE A 10 18.69 -2.62 -4.08
N TYR A 11 17.62 -1.91 -4.43
CA TYR A 11 17.36 -1.54 -5.82
C TYR A 11 18.51 -0.68 -6.39
N SER A 12 19.01 0.32 -5.68
CA SER A 12 20.09 1.17 -6.21
C SER A 12 21.46 0.47 -6.33
N ASN A 13 21.65 -0.71 -5.73
CA ASN A 13 22.95 -1.38 -5.64
C ASN A 13 23.43 -1.99 -6.97
N GLU A 14 22.53 -2.21 -7.92
CA GLU A 14 22.83 -2.84 -9.20
C GLU A 14 22.19 -2.06 -10.35
N LEU A 15 22.91 -1.94 -11.47
CA LEU A 15 22.35 -1.41 -12.71
C LEU A 15 21.34 -2.40 -13.28
N ARG A 16 20.16 -1.91 -13.65
CA ARG A 16 19.08 -2.72 -14.23
C ARG A 16 18.59 -2.16 -15.56
N SER A 17 18.26 -3.06 -16.47
CA SER A 17 17.57 -2.80 -17.72
C SER A 17 16.05 -2.86 -17.51
N TYR A 18 15.28 -2.29 -18.44
CA TYR A 18 13.82 -2.44 -18.46
C TYR A 18 13.39 -3.92 -18.54
N ARG A 19 14.25 -4.80 -19.08
CA ARG A 19 14.02 -6.25 -19.17
C ARG A 19 14.08 -6.95 -17.82
N ASP A 20 14.71 -6.34 -16.83
CA ASP A 20 14.83 -6.89 -15.48
C ASP A 20 13.61 -6.52 -14.61
N LEU A 21 12.65 -5.77 -15.17
CA LEU A 21 11.41 -5.38 -14.53
C LEU A 21 10.24 -6.23 -15.05
N PRO A 22 9.26 -6.58 -14.19
CA PRO A 22 9.10 -6.11 -12.81
C PRO A 22 9.97 -6.87 -11.81
N LEU A 23 10.62 -6.14 -10.89
CA LEU A 23 11.36 -6.67 -9.76
C LEU A 23 10.51 -6.56 -8.49
N ARG A 24 10.38 -7.65 -7.74
CA ARG A 24 9.62 -7.71 -6.49
C ARG A 24 10.56 -8.03 -5.33
N LEU A 25 10.75 -7.08 -4.41
CA LEU A 25 11.51 -7.28 -3.18
C LEU A 25 10.52 -7.47 -2.03
N ALA A 26 10.60 -8.59 -1.32
CA ALA A 26 9.74 -8.89 -0.16
C ALA A 26 10.59 -9.22 1.07
N GLU A 27 10.15 -8.78 2.24
CA GLU A 27 10.83 -8.97 3.51
C GLU A 27 9.80 -9.11 4.63
N PHE A 28 10.03 -10.07 5.54
CA PHE A 28 9.40 -10.04 6.87
C PHE A 28 10.14 -9.04 7.76
N GLY A 29 9.96 -7.75 7.46
CA GLY A 29 10.74 -6.66 8.04
C GLY A 29 10.22 -6.27 9.43
N SER A 30 11.11 -6.31 10.42
CA SER A 30 10.79 -5.89 11.80
C SER A 30 10.98 -4.39 11.95
N VAL A 31 9.90 -3.68 12.26
CA VAL A 31 9.89 -2.23 12.39
C VAL A 31 9.44 -1.79 13.78
N TYR A 32 9.87 -0.58 14.14
CA TYR A 32 9.49 0.05 15.39
C TYR A 32 8.83 1.40 15.13
N ARG A 33 7.71 1.67 15.80
CA ARG A 33 6.99 2.95 15.80
C ARG A 33 6.81 3.44 17.24
N TYR A 34 7.10 4.71 17.47
CA TYR A 34 6.98 5.31 18.79
C TYR A 34 5.53 5.77 19.05
N GLU A 35 4.64 4.80 19.25
CA GLU A 35 3.23 5.05 19.60
C GLU A 35 3.10 5.57 21.05
N GLN A 36 2.11 6.44 21.29
CA GLN A 36 1.84 6.99 22.62
C GLN A 36 1.47 5.86 23.58
N SER A 37 1.93 5.93 24.84
CA SER A 37 1.73 4.85 25.81
C SER A 37 0.25 4.56 26.11
N GLY A 38 -0.63 5.57 25.99
CA GLY A 38 -2.07 5.42 26.18
C GLY A 38 -2.81 4.77 25.01
N GLU A 39 -2.14 4.55 23.88
CA GLU A 39 -2.72 3.98 22.66
C GLU A 39 -2.36 2.51 22.44
N LEU A 40 -1.47 1.95 23.28
CA LEU A 40 -1.06 0.55 23.16
C LEU A 40 -2.19 -0.38 23.60
N SER A 41 -2.46 -1.41 22.79
CA SER A 41 -3.53 -2.37 23.06
C SER A 41 -3.14 -3.77 22.59
N GLY A 42 -2.90 -4.66 23.56
CA GLY A 42 -2.60 -6.08 23.32
C GLY A 42 -1.59 -6.32 22.20
N LEU A 43 -2.00 -7.08 21.18
CA LEU A 43 -1.25 -7.29 19.93
C LEU A 43 -1.74 -6.39 18.79
N SER A 44 -2.89 -5.73 18.95
CA SER A 44 -3.51 -4.92 17.90
C SER A 44 -2.81 -3.57 17.70
N ARG A 45 -2.21 -3.00 18.75
CA ARG A 45 -1.43 -1.74 18.67
C ARG A 45 -0.19 -1.83 19.53
N VAL A 46 0.96 -2.03 18.87
CA VAL A 46 2.27 -2.30 19.49
C VAL A 46 3.36 -1.39 18.93
N ARG A 47 4.46 -1.23 19.69
CA ARG A 47 5.62 -0.42 19.26
C ARG A 47 6.59 -1.15 18.35
N GLY A 48 6.60 -2.49 18.39
CA GLY A 48 7.47 -3.33 17.57
C GLY A 48 6.66 -4.45 16.95
N PHE A 49 6.79 -4.62 15.64
CA PHE A 49 6.03 -5.60 14.88
C PHE A 49 6.78 -5.96 13.59
N THR A 50 6.48 -7.15 13.07
CA THR A 50 7.02 -7.64 11.80
C THR A 50 5.92 -7.57 10.76
N GLN A 51 6.21 -6.94 9.62
CA GLN A 51 5.29 -6.83 8.50
C GLN A 51 5.76 -7.73 7.37
N ASP A 52 4.81 -8.33 6.66
CA ASP A 52 4.99 -8.91 5.32
C ASP A 52 5.11 -7.79 4.27
N ASP A 53 6.22 -7.05 4.33
CA ASP A 53 6.43 -5.85 3.51
C ASP A 53 7.02 -6.21 2.14
N ALA A 54 6.54 -5.56 1.09
CA ALA A 54 7.02 -5.78 -0.27
C ALA A 54 7.06 -4.48 -1.07
N HIS A 55 8.05 -4.37 -1.94
CA HIS A 55 8.25 -3.24 -2.84
C HIS A 55 8.46 -3.77 -4.26
N ILE A 56 7.55 -3.37 -5.15
CA ILE A 56 7.56 -3.76 -6.56
C ILE A 56 8.08 -2.58 -7.39
N TYR A 57 9.18 -2.81 -8.11
CA TYR A 57 9.73 -1.89 -9.07
C TYR A 57 9.31 -2.38 -10.46
N CYS A 58 8.60 -1.54 -11.21
CA CYS A 58 8.07 -1.89 -12.51
C CYS A 58 8.12 -0.68 -13.45
N THR A 59 8.03 -0.95 -14.76
CA THR A 59 7.80 0.11 -15.73
C THR A 59 6.35 0.58 -15.65
N HIS A 60 6.07 1.77 -16.19
CA HIS A 60 4.73 2.34 -16.09
C HIS A 60 3.66 1.50 -16.82
N ASP A 61 4.02 0.87 -17.94
CA ASP A 61 3.14 -0.05 -18.69
C ASP A 61 2.81 -1.34 -17.91
N GLN A 62 3.68 -1.75 -16.99
CA GLN A 62 3.49 -2.92 -16.12
C GLN A 62 2.67 -2.57 -14.85
N LEU A 63 2.59 -1.30 -14.47
CA LEU A 63 2.05 -0.84 -13.19
C LEU A 63 0.64 -1.38 -12.90
N LYS A 64 -0.30 -1.19 -13.83
CA LYS A 64 -1.69 -1.63 -13.63
C LYS A 64 -1.77 -3.13 -13.38
N GLN A 65 -1.01 -3.93 -14.11
CA GLN A 65 -1.04 -5.38 -13.99
C GLN A 65 -0.45 -5.83 -12.64
N GLU A 66 0.62 -5.18 -12.17
CA GLU A 66 1.20 -5.47 -10.85
C GLU A 66 0.27 -5.10 -9.69
N ILE A 67 -0.50 -4.01 -9.81
CA ILE A 67 -1.53 -3.66 -8.84
C ILE A 67 -2.62 -4.74 -8.81
N LYS A 68 -3.10 -5.20 -9.98
CA LYS A 68 -4.10 -6.28 -10.07
C LYS A 68 -3.62 -7.56 -9.39
N HIS A 69 -2.41 -8.03 -9.70
CA HIS A 69 -1.82 -9.22 -9.09
C HIS A 69 -1.73 -9.08 -7.56
N THR A 70 -1.38 -7.90 -7.06
CA THR A 70 -1.30 -7.64 -5.61
C THR A 70 -2.67 -7.70 -4.94
N ILE A 71 -3.70 -7.12 -5.58
CA ILE A 71 -5.09 -7.18 -5.10
C ILE A 71 -5.58 -8.63 -5.08
N GLU A 72 -5.34 -9.39 -6.16
CA GLU A 72 -5.73 -10.80 -6.27
C GLU A 72 -5.10 -11.65 -5.18
N LEU A 73 -3.79 -11.49 -4.94
CA LEU A 73 -3.08 -12.18 -3.86
C LEU A 73 -3.67 -11.81 -2.49
N THR A 74 -3.96 -10.53 -2.27
CA THR A 74 -4.52 -10.03 -1.01
C THR A 74 -5.91 -10.62 -0.75
N GLN A 75 -6.78 -10.61 -1.76
CA GLN A 75 -8.11 -11.21 -1.69
C GLN A 75 -8.03 -12.73 -1.49
N PHE A 76 -7.11 -13.42 -2.18
CA PHE A 76 -6.88 -14.85 -1.99
C PHE A 76 -6.55 -15.18 -0.53
N VAL A 77 -5.62 -14.43 0.08
CA VAL A 77 -5.25 -14.59 1.49
C VAL A 77 -6.47 -14.38 2.40
N PHE A 78 -7.17 -13.26 2.28
CA PHE A 78 -8.32 -12.96 3.15
C PHE A 78 -9.48 -13.95 2.98
N ASN A 79 -9.78 -14.36 1.75
CA ASN A 79 -10.79 -15.38 1.46
C ASN A 79 -10.42 -16.73 2.06
N THR A 80 -9.13 -17.10 2.03
CA THR A 80 -8.64 -18.35 2.63
C THR A 80 -8.87 -18.39 4.14
N PHE A 81 -8.76 -17.24 4.81
CA PHE A 81 -9.04 -17.12 6.24
C PHE A 81 -10.51 -16.81 6.57
N GLY A 82 -11.39 -16.72 5.57
CA GLY A 82 -12.81 -16.39 5.77
C GLY A 82 -13.03 -14.98 6.32
N MET A 83 -12.13 -14.04 6.01
CA MET A 83 -12.17 -12.67 6.50
C MET A 83 -12.73 -11.74 5.42
N PRO A 84 -13.99 -11.26 5.52
CA PRO A 84 -14.52 -10.28 4.59
C PRO A 84 -13.82 -8.93 4.79
N VAL A 85 -13.56 -8.22 3.69
CA VAL A 85 -12.86 -6.93 3.68
C VAL A 85 -13.65 -5.88 2.91
N ASP A 86 -13.70 -4.66 3.44
CA ASP A 86 -14.17 -3.48 2.73
C ASP A 86 -12.97 -2.82 2.01
N ILE A 87 -13.11 -2.50 0.72
CA ILE A 87 -12.02 -1.87 -0.06
C ILE A 87 -12.19 -0.35 -0.05
N ARG A 88 -11.07 0.36 0.17
CA ARG A 88 -11.05 1.83 0.21
C ARG A 88 -9.92 2.37 -0.65
N LEU A 89 -10.25 3.32 -1.53
CA LEU A 89 -9.26 4.08 -2.29
C LEU A 89 -8.94 5.38 -1.52
N SER A 90 -7.74 5.45 -0.98
CA SER A 90 -7.30 6.53 -0.11
C SER A 90 -6.57 7.60 -0.91
N TYR A 91 -7.22 8.76 -1.04
CA TYR A 91 -6.83 9.88 -1.90
C TYR A 91 -6.21 11.02 -1.09
N ARG A 92 -5.51 11.93 -1.77
CA ARG A 92 -5.07 13.19 -1.16
C ARG A 92 -6.28 14.10 -0.92
N ASP A 93 -6.22 14.89 0.14
CA ASP A 93 -7.09 16.05 0.35
C ASP A 93 -6.42 17.34 -0.13
N ASP A 94 -7.03 18.49 0.15
CA ASP A 94 -6.54 19.81 -0.26
C ASP A 94 -5.34 20.30 0.56
N ASN A 95 -4.84 19.51 1.52
CA ASN A 95 -3.69 19.88 2.34
C ASN A 95 -2.37 19.62 1.60
N GLU A 96 -1.98 20.52 0.70
CA GLU A 96 -0.75 20.39 -0.10
C GLU A 96 0.52 20.19 0.74
N LYS A 97 0.57 20.72 1.97
CA LYS A 97 1.75 20.55 2.85
C LYS A 97 1.97 19.11 3.31
N LYS A 98 0.92 18.27 3.26
CA LYS A 98 0.98 16.86 3.68
C LYS A 98 1.56 15.95 2.60
N TYR A 99 1.46 16.33 1.33
CA TYR A 99 1.80 15.47 0.20
C TYR A 99 3.03 15.98 -0.53
N GLY A 100 4.01 15.11 -0.74
CA GLY A 100 5.18 15.41 -1.54
C GLY A 100 4.93 15.17 -3.03
N GLY A 101 5.75 15.79 -3.88
CA GLY A 101 5.74 15.55 -5.33
C GLY A 101 4.86 16.51 -6.13
N ASN A 102 4.73 16.24 -7.43
CA ASN A 102 3.95 17.06 -8.35
C ASN A 102 2.48 16.62 -8.34
N THR A 103 1.57 17.59 -8.28
CA THR A 103 0.11 17.42 -8.40
C THR A 103 -0.28 16.59 -9.62
N GLU A 104 0.39 16.75 -10.75
CA GLU A 104 0.13 15.98 -11.97
C GLU A 104 0.37 14.48 -11.77
N TYR A 105 1.44 14.10 -11.05
CA TYR A 105 1.71 12.69 -10.73
C TYR A 105 0.66 12.13 -9.77
N TRP A 106 0.17 12.95 -8.85
CA TRP A 106 -0.92 12.57 -7.96
C TRP A 106 -2.22 12.31 -8.69
N ASP A 107 -2.62 13.22 -9.58
CA ASP A 107 -3.87 13.09 -10.34
C ASP A 107 -3.83 11.84 -11.23
N ARG A 108 -2.67 11.60 -11.84
CA ARG A 108 -2.40 10.38 -12.60
C ARG A 108 -2.48 9.12 -11.74
N ALA A 109 -1.77 9.08 -10.60
CA ALA A 109 -1.75 7.91 -9.73
C ALA A 109 -3.15 7.59 -9.16
N GLN A 110 -3.92 8.60 -8.75
CA GLN A 110 -5.29 8.44 -8.28
C GLN A 110 -6.20 7.89 -9.38
N LYS A 111 -6.05 8.39 -10.60
CA LYS A 111 -6.77 7.87 -11.76
C LYS A 111 -6.42 6.41 -12.03
N GLU A 112 -5.14 6.05 -12.00
CA GLU A 112 -4.67 4.69 -12.28
C GLU A 112 -5.16 3.66 -11.25
N ILE A 113 -5.13 3.97 -9.95
CA ILE A 113 -5.67 3.06 -8.93
C ILE A 113 -7.18 2.88 -9.08
N LYS A 114 -7.90 3.94 -9.47
CA LYS A 114 -9.34 3.88 -9.72
C LYS A 114 -9.66 3.03 -10.93
N GLU A 115 -8.94 3.23 -12.02
CA GLU A 115 -9.10 2.45 -13.24
C GLU A 115 -8.85 0.96 -12.97
N VAL A 116 -7.81 0.61 -12.19
CA VAL A 116 -7.58 -0.78 -11.79
C VAL A 116 -8.75 -1.33 -10.98
N ALA A 117 -9.24 -0.58 -10.00
CA ALA A 117 -10.38 -1.01 -9.18
C ALA A 117 -11.67 -1.19 -10.00
N ASP A 118 -11.93 -0.27 -10.94
CA ASP A 118 -13.07 -0.34 -11.87
C ASP A 118 -12.93 -1.54 -12.83
N GLU A 119 -11.75 -1.74 -13.42
CA GLU A 119 -11.45 -2.84 -14.35
C GLU A 119 -11.59 -4.22 -13.68
N MET A 120 -11.30 -4.30 -12.37
CA MET A 120 -11.48 -5.52 -11.56
C MET A 120 -12.91 -5.68 -11.01
N GLY A 121 -13.79 -4.68 -11.19
CA GLY A 121 -15.16 -4.72 -10.66
C GLY A 121 -15.23 -4.72 -9.14
N LEU A 122 -14.27 -4.08 -8.46
CA LEU A 122 -14.23 -3.99 -7.00
C LEU A 122 -15.34 -3.07 -6.48
N ASP A 123 -15.99 -3.46 -5.38
CA ASP A 123 -16.81 -2.53 -4.59
C ASP A 123 -15.90 -1.76 -3.64
N TYR A 124 -15.81 -0.43 -3.82
CA TYR A 124 -14.90 0.41 -3.06
C TYR A 124 -15.49 1.78 -2.70
N LYS A 125 -14.92 2.40 -1.66
CA LYS A 125 -15.20 3.79 -1.27
C LYS A 125 -13.97 4.65 -1.46
N ILE A 126 -14.15 5.89 -1.94
CA ILE A 126 -13.06 6.87 -2.00
C ILE A 126 -13.00 7.62 -0.67
N ALA A 127 -11.81 7.74 -0.08
CA ALA A 127 -11.57 8.47 1.16
C ALA A 127 -10.50 9.55 0.95
N PRO A 128 -10.90 10.81 0.73
CA PRO A 128 -9.98 11.93 0.68
C PRO A 128 -9.29 12.15 2.03
N GLY A 129 -7.99 12.43 2.00
CA GLY A 129 -7.18 12.70 3.20
C GLY A 129 -6.51 11.45 3.80
N GLU A 130 -6.83 10.25 3.32
CA GLU A 130 -6.31 8.99 3.87
C GLU A 130 -5.06 8.46 3.11
N ALA A 131 -4.62 9.17 2.07
CA ALA A 131 -3.41 8.81 1.32
C ALA A 131 -2.12 8.92 2.17
N SER A 132 -1.10 8.18 1.73
CA SER A 132 0.27 8.34 2.24
C SER A 132 0.88 9.65 1.73
N PHE A 133 1.98 10.11 2.33
CA PHE A 133 2.62 11.36 1.89
C PHE A 133 3.23 11.29 0.47
N TYR A 134 3.42 10.10 -0.09
CA TYR A 134 4.10 9.86 -1.38
C TYR A 134 3.20 9.28 -2.48
N GLY A 135 1.94 9.00 -2.20
CA GLY A 135 1.02 8.43 -3.18
C GLY A 135 -0.31 7.94 -2.59
N PRO A 136 -1.30 7.67 -3.44
CA PRO A 136 -2.58 7.12 -3.02
C PRO A 136 -2.44 5.64 -2.66
N LYS A 137 -3.45 5.08 -1.99
CA LYS A 137 -3.45 3.68 -1.54
C LYS A 137 -4.76 2.95 -1.85
N ILE A 138 -4.67 1.63 -1.93
CA ILE A 138 -5.81 0.71 -1.85
C ILE A 138 -5.72 0.05 -0.48
N ASP A 139 -6.59 0.45 0.44
CA ASP A 139 -6.65 -0.13 1.78
C ASP A 139 -7.70 -1.26 1.79
N PHE A 140 -7.35 -2.40 2.39
CA PHE A 140 -8.28 -3.50 2.69
C PHE A 140 -8.63 -3.43 4.18
N ILE A 141 -9.87 -3.05 4.48
CA ILE A 141 -10.33 -2.82 5.85
C ILE A 141 -11.01 -4.11 6.33
N ILE A 142 -10.39 -4.75 7.33
CA ILE A 142 -10.97 -5.89 8.04
C ILE A 142 -11.73 -5.33 9.22
N ARG A 143 -12.98 -5.77 9.41
CA ARG A 143 -13.73 -5.47 10.62
C ARG A 143 -13.35 -6.47 11.70
N ASP A 144 -12.88 -5.97 12.83
CA ASP A 144 -12.54 -6.84 13.95
C ASP A 144 -13.78 -7.28 14.76
N ALA A 145 -13.57 -8.16 15.75
CA ALA A 145 -14.64 -8.69 16.58
C ALA A 145 -15.34 -7.64 17.47
N ILE A 146 -14.77 -6.44 17.60
CA ILE A 146 -15.33 -5.30 18.34
C ILE A 146 -15.94 -4.24 17.40
N GLY A 147 -16.00 -4.53 16.10
CA GLY A 147 -16.66 -3.68 15.10
C GLY A 147 -15.86 -2.44 14.70
N SER A 148 -14.56 -2.42 15.01
CA SER A 148 -13.62 -1.39 14.54
C SER A 148 -13.06 -1.74 13.17
#